data_AF-A0A956IMH3-F1
#
_entry.id   AF-A0A956IMH3-F1
#
_cell.length_a   1.000
_cell.length_b   1.000
_cell.length_c   1.000
_cell.angle_alpha   90.00
_cell.angle_beta   90.00
_cell.angle_gamma   90.00
#
_symmetry.space_group_name_H-M   'P 1'
#
loop_
_entity.id
_entity.type
_entity.pdbx_description
1 polymer ?
#
loop_
_entity_poly.entity_id
_entity_poly.type
_entity_poly.pdbx_seq_one_letter_code
_entity_poly.pdbx_strand_id
1 'polypeptide(L)'
;KRAEDLARRMHTLYLLSVYLHILCAIVWIGGIAFLVFVVVPWLRSGGERVAGLFLRETGTRFRSIGWGCFVVLLATGTFNLYVRGVHLADFGSAAWRSTAFGEAVLLKLGLFIAVLITSAIHDFFVGPRATRAIEADATSLEAARLRKQAQRLGRLNAVFALLLVGVAITLVRGAP
;
A
#
# COMPACT_ATOMS: atom_id res chain seq x y z
N LYS A 1 -38.23 -11.52 11.87
CA LYS A 1 -38.17 -11.20 10.42
C LYS A 1 -37.35 -9.93 10.10
N ARG A 2 -37.83 -8.70 10.36
CA ARG A 2 -37.10 -7.45 9.99
C ARG A 2 -35.71 -7.31 10.62
N ALA A 3 -35.56 -7.66 11.90
CA ALA A 3 -34.27 -7.62 12.59
C ALA A 3 -33.27 -8.67 12.03
N GLU A 4 -33.75 -9.88 11.72
CA GLU A 4 -32.95 -10.94 11.10
C GLU A 4 -32.52 -10.55 9.68
N ASP A 5 -33.40 -9.90 8.92
CA ASP A 5 -33.07 -9.37 7.59
C ASP A 5 -32.00 -8.29 7.66
N LEU A 6 -32.06 -7.39 8.65
CA LEU A 6 -31.05 -6.35 8.85
C LEU A 6 -29.71 -6.96 9.25
N ALA A 7 -29.70 -7.92 10.18
CA ALA A 7 -28.49 -8.61 10.61
C ALA A 7 -27.82 -9.36 9.45
N ARG A 8 -28.60 -10.06 8.62
CA ARG A 8 -28.11 -10.72 7.40
C ARG A 8 -27.47 -9.72 6.44
N ARG A 9 -28.14 -8.60 6.15
CA ARG A 9 -27.62 -7.55 5.25
C ARG A 9 -26.31 -6.97 5.76
N MET A 10 -26.24 -6.65 7.05
CA MET A 10 -25.02 -6.11 7.67
C MET A 10 -23.87 -7.11 7.60
N HIS A 11 -24.15 -8.39 7.83
CA HIS A 11 -23.15 -9.45 7.70
C HIS A 11 -22.65 -9.57 6.24
N THR A 12 -23.54 -9.57 5.25
CA THR A 12 -23.16 -9.60 3.83
C THR A 12 -22.31 -8.39 3.45
N LEU A 13 -22.67 -7.19 3.89
CA LEU A 13 -21.89 -5.97 3.64
C LEU A 13 -20.49 -6.03 4.27
N TYR A 14 -20.39 -6.55 5.50
CA TYR A 14 -19.10 -6.78 6.16
C TYR A 14 -18.23 -7.75 5.36
N LEU A 15 -18.76 -8.89 4.94
CA LEU A 15 -18.01 -9.86 4.13
C LEU A 15 -17.56 -9.26 2.79
N LEU A 16 -18.42 -8.50 2.12
CA LEU A 16 -18.08 -7.83 0.87
C LEU A 16 -16.96 -6.79 1.08
N SER A 17 -17.04 -5.99 2.16
CA SER A 17 -15.98 -5.03 2.50
C SER A 17 -14.65 -5.72 2.76
N VAL A 18 -14.64 -6.81 3.55
CA VAL A 18 -13.43 -7.60 3.79
C VAL A 18 -12.87 -8.19 2.50
N TYR A 19 -13.73 -8.73 1.63
CA TYR A 19 -13.34 -9.26 0.32
C TYR A 19 -12.66 -8.17 -0.54
N LEU A 20 -13.28 -7.01 -0.68
CA LEU A 20 -12.71 -5.89 -1.45
C LEU A 20 -11.41 -5.37 -0.83
N HIS A 21 -11.33 -5.27 0.49
CA HIS A 21 -10.12 -4.87 1.21
C HIS A 21 -8.95 -5.81 0.88
N ILE A 22 -9.18 -7.12 0.97
CA ILE A 22 -8.16 -8.13 0.68
C ILE A 22 -7.78 -8.11 -0.80
N LEU A 23 -8.76 -7.99 -1.71
CA LEU A 23 -8.48 -7.93 -3.15
C LEU A 23 -7.60 -6.73 -3.51
N CYS A 24 -7.91 -5.54 -3.00
CA CYS A 24 -7.08 -4.35 -3.20
C CYS A 24 -5.69 -4.49 -2.58
N ALA A 25 -5.58 -5.12 -1.41
CA ALA A 25 -4.29 -5.42 -0.81
C ALA A 25 -3.46 -6.37 -1.70
N ILE A 26 -4.06 -7.45 -2.23
CA ILE A 26 -3.40 -8.39 -3.13
C ILE A 26 -2.92 -7.70 -4.40
N VAL A 27 -3.78 -6.91 -5.05
CA VAL A 27 -3.45 -6.20 -6.29
C VAL A 27 -2.27 -5.24 -6.07
N TRP A 28 -2.33 -4.45 -5.00
CA TRP A 28 -1.30 -3.45 -4.74
C TRP A 28 0.03 -4.08 -4.28
N ILE A 29 0.00 -4.98 -3.28
CA ILE A 29 1.20 -5.64 -2.76
C ILE A 29 1.84 -6.52 -3.84
N GLY A 30 1.03 -7.32 -4.53
CA GLY A 30 1.49 -8.18 -5.62
C GLY A 30 2.08 -7.39 -6.78
N GLY A 31 1.45 -6.26 -7.14
CA GLY A 31 1.97 -5.37 -8.17
C GLY A 31 3.32 -4.75 -7.80
N ILE A 32 3.49 -4.27 -6.57
CA ILE A 32 4.79 -3.75 -6.09
C ILE A 32 5.84 -4.86 -6.08
N ALA A 33 5.49 -6.04 -5.57
CA ALA A 33 6.42 -7.18 -5.54
C ALA A 33 6.87 -7.55 -6.96
N PHE A 34 5.94 -7.65 -7.91
CA PHE A 34 6.26 -7.90 -9.31
C PHE A 34 7.19 -6.83 -9.91
N LEU A 35 6.91 -5.55 -9.65
CA LEU A 35 7.76 -4.46 -10.12
C LEU A 35 9.18 -4.54 -9.53
N VAL A 36 9.29 -4.74 -8.21
CA VAL A 36 10.57 -4.71 -7.49
C VAL A 36 11.42 -5.94 -7.79
N PHE A 37 10.83 -7.13 -7.85
CA PHE A 37 11.56 -8.40 -7.97
C PHE A 37 11.71 -8.91 -9.40
N VAL A 38 10.85 -8.50 -10.33
CA VAL A 38 10.87 -9.01 -11.71
C VAL A 38 11.22 -7.91 -12.70
N VAL A 39 10.40 -6.86 -12.76
CA VAL A 39 10.52 -5.82 -13.79
C VAL A 39 11.79 -5.00 -13.62
N VAL A 40 12.05 -4.47 -12.43
CA VAL A 40 13.21 -3.60 -12.19
C VAL A 40 14.53 -4.33 -12.44
N PRO A 41 14.75 -5.58 -11.97
CA PRO A 41 15.96 -6.33 -12.30
C PRO A 41 16.11 -6.60 -13.79
N TRP A 42 15.04 -6.98 -14.48
CA TRP A 42 15.05 -7.22 -15.93
C TRP A 42 15.40 -5.95 -16.73
N LEU A 43 14.88 -4.80 -16.32
CA LEU A 43 15.21 -3.51 -16.92
C LEU A 43 16.66 -3.06 -16.67
N ARG A 44 17.43 -3.74 -15.79
CA ARG A 44 18.86 -3.49 -15.63
C ARG A 44 19.71 -4.21 -16.66
N SER A 45 19.21 -5.29 -17.26
CA SER A 45 19.93 -6.06 -18.27
C SER A 45 19.59 -5.63 -19.71
N GLY A 46 18.45 -4.99 -19.94
CA GLY A 46 18.07 -4.37 -21.22
C GLY A 46 18.50 -2.90 -21.32
N GLY A 47 18.85 -2.42 -22.53
CA GLY A 47 19.37 -1.07 -22.77
C GLY A 47 18.50 0.07 -22.17
N GLU A 48 19.17 1.11 -21.68
CA GLU A 48 18.60 2.12 -20.76
C GLU A 48 17.43 2.94 -21.34
N ARG A 49 17.40 3.14 -22.66
CA ARG A 49 16.39 3.96 -23.34
C ARG A 49 15.01 3.28 -23.40
N VAL A 50 14.99 1.96 -23.60
CA VAL A 50 13.75 1.16 -23.60
C VAL A 50 13.17 1.10 -22.18
N ALA A 51 14.04 1.07 -21.16
CA ALA A 51 13.63 1.06 -19.77
C ALA A 51 12.91 2.34 -19.34
N GLY A 52 13.36 3.53 -19.80
CA GLY A 52 12.73 4.81 -19.48
C GLY A 52 11.28 4.90 -19.97
N LEU A 53 11.05 4.57 -21.25
CA LEU A 53 9.72 4.60 -21.87
C LEU A 53 8.76 3.58 -21.23
N PHE A 54 9.24 2.35 -21.04
CA PHE A 54 8.44 1.30 -20.40
C PHE A 54 8.01 1.70 -18.97
N LEU A 55 8.94 2.21 -18.16
CA LEU A 55 8.66 2.66 -16.78
C LEU A 55 7.69 3.83 -16.74
N ARG A 56 7.77 4.76 -17.70
CA ARG A 56 6.85 5.91 -17.78
C ARG A 56 5.43 5.44 -18.07
N GLU A 57 5.22 4.60 -19.08
CA GLU A 57 3.88 4.14 -19.45
C GLU A 57 3.26 3.16 -18.45
N THR A 58 4.05 2.20 -17.98
CA THR A 58 3.55 1.20 -17.02
C THR A 58 3.43 1.78 -15.61
N GLY A 59 4.39 2.60 -15.18
CA GLY A 59 4.38 3.22 -13.87
C GLY A 59 3.26 4.22 -13.66
N THR A 60 2.86 4.96 -14.71
CA THR A 60 1.70 5.87 -14.63
C THR A 60 0.38 5.11 -14.51
N ARG A 61 0.19 4.03 -15.29
CA ARG A 61 -1.00 3.17 -15.17
C ARG A 61 -1.07 2.48 -13.81
N PHE A 62 0.05 1.91 -13.34
CA PHE A 62 0.10 1.25 -12.04
C PHE A 62 -0.16 2.24 -10.89
N ARG A 63 0.33 3.48 -10.99
CA ARG A 63 0.02 4.54 -10.02
C ARG A 63 -1.49 4.77 -9.90
N SER A 64 -2.21 4.96 -11.01
CA SER A 64 -3.66 5.16 -10.97
C SER A 64 -4.39 4.00 -10.29
N ILE A 65 -3.99 2.76 -10.60
CA ILE A 65 -4.54 1.56 -9.95
C ILE A 65 -4.20 1.52 -8.45
N GLY A 66 -2.95 1.81 -8.10
CA GLY A 66 -2.47 1.81 -6.72
C GLY A 66 -3.18 2.83 -5.84
N TRP A 67 -3.37 4.06 -6.33
CA TRP A 67 -4.13 5.08 -5.62
C TRP A 67 -5.62 4.74 -5.52
N GLY A 68 -6.21 4.14 -6.55
CA GLY A 68 -7.55 3.55 -6.47
C GLY A 68 -7.66 2.50 -5.37
N CYS A 69 -6.68 1.60 -5.29
CA CYS A 69 -6.60 0.59 -4.23
C CYS A 69 -6.47 1.23 -2.84
N PHE A 70 -5.66 2.29 -2.69
CA PHE A 70 -5.53 3.00 -1.40
C PHE A 70 -6.83 3.63 -0.93
N VAL A 71 -7.61 4.25 -1.82
CA VAL A 71 -8.93 4.80 -1.48
C VAL A 71 -9.86 3.69 -0.99
N VAL A 72 -9.92 2.56 -1.70
CA VAL A 72 -10.75 1.42 -1.31
C VAL A 72 -10.28 0.81 0.01
N LEU A 73 -8.96 0.65 0.20
CA LEU A 73 -8.37 0.13 1.44
C LEU A 73 -8.69 1.00 2.65
N LEU A 74 -8.62 2.33 2.49
CA LEU A 74 -8.99 3.27 3.54
C LEU A 74 -10.48 3.14 3.88
N ALA A 75 -11.36 3.21 2.89
CA ALA A 75 -12.81 3.13 3.10
C ALA A 75 -13.24 1.81 3.75
N THR A 76 -12.80 0.68 3.17
CA THR A 76 -13.12 -0.65 3.69
C THR A 76 -12.44 -0.93 5.02
N GLY A 77 -11.21 -0.43 5.24
CA GLY A 77 -10.49 -0.56 6.50
C GLY A 77 -11.21 0.15 7.65
N THR A 78 -11.64 1.39 7.42
CA THR A 78 -12.45 2.16 8.39
C THR A 78 -13.78 1.46 8.68
N PHE A 79 -14.49 0.99 7.64
CA PHE A 79 -15.74 0.26 7.82
C PHE A 79 -15.56 -1.04 8.61
N ASN A 80 -14.51 -1.82 8.31
CA ASN A 80 -14.22 -3.08 9.00
C ASN A 80 -13.86 -2.85 10.48
N LEU A 81 -13.12 -1.78 10.80
CA LEU A 81 -12.85 -1.38 12.18
C LEU A 81 -14.12 -0.97 12.92
N TYR A 82 -14.98 -0.18 12.28
CA TYR A 82 -16.25 0.26 12.84
C TYR A 82 -17.17 -0.93 13.18
N VAL A 83 -17.31 -1.90 12.26
CA VAL A 83 -18.11 -3.12 12.51
C VAL A 83 -17.53 -3.97 13.63
N ARG A 84 -16.22 -3.90 13.87
CA ARG A 84 -15.53 -4.56 15.01
C ARG A 84 -15.62 -3.78 16.32
N GLY A 85 -16.39 -2.68 16.36
CA GLY A 85 -16.60 -1.88 17.57
C GLY A 85 -15.47 -0.89 17.86
N VAL A 86 -14.60 -0.60 16.89
CA VAL A 86 -13.57 0.44 17.04
C VAL A 86 -14.14 1.78 16.56
N HIS A 87 -14.23 2.72 17.48
CA HIS A 87 -14.76 4.06 17.29
C HIS A 87 -13.67 5.11 17.47
N LEU A 88 -13.94 6.34 17.01
CA LEU A 88 -12.98 7.44 17.11
C LEU A 88 -12.59 7.76 18.57
N ALA A 89 -13.51 7.55 19.53
CA ALA A 89 -13.25 7.77 20.95
C ALA A 89 -12.20 6.81 21.53
N ASP A 90 -12.08 5.59 20.99
CA ASP A 90 -11.15 4.58 21.51
C ASP A 90 -9.69 5.00 21.34
N PHE A 91 -9.38 5.76 20.28
CA PHE A 91 -8.04 6.30 20.05
C PHE A 91 -7.60 7.30 21.12
N GLY A 92 -8.54 7.93 21.84
CA GLY A 92 -8.25 8.79 22.99
C GLY A 92 -8.05 8.03 24.31
N SER A 93 -8.57 6.81 24.40
CA SER A 93 -8.50 5.98 25.60
C SER A 93 -7.11 5.37 25.78
N ALA A 94 -6.43 5.70 26.88
CA ALA A 94 -5.15 5.06 27.21
C ALA A 94 -5.30 3.54 27.44
N ALA A 95 -6.40 3.13 28.08
CA ALA A 95 -6.68 1.72 28.38
C ALA A 95 -6.88 0.89 27.11
N TRP A 96 -7.58 1.42 26.10
CA TRP A 96 -7.74 0.73 24.82
C TRP A 96 -6.41 0.64 24.06
N ARG A 97 -5.66 1.75 24.03
CA ARG A 97 -4.35 1.82 23.34
C ARG A 97 -3.29 0.90 23.93
N SER A 98 -3.39 0.53 25.20
CA SER A 98 -2.50 -0.44 25.85
C SER A 98 -2.94 -1.90 25.68
N THR A 99 -4.06 -2.17 25.00
CA THR A 99 -4.44 -3.55 24.67
C THR A 99 -3.65 -4.02 23.45
N ALA A 100 -3.32 -5.32 23.39
CA ALA A 100 -2.63 -5.90 22.24
C ALA A 100 -3.38 -5.66 20.90
N PHE A 101 -4.72 -5.65 20.96
CA PHE A 101 -5.54 -5.31 19.79
C PHE A 101 -5.40 -3.83 19.40
N GLY A 102 -5.51 -2.92 20.35
CA GLY A 102 -5.35 -1.48 20.12
C GLY A 102 -3.98 -1.12 19.58
N GLU A 103 -2.91 -1.69 20.16
CA GLU A 103 -1.53 -1.53 19.67
C GLU A 103 -1.37 -2.02 18.22
N ALA A 104 -1.91 -3.20 17.90
CA ALA A 104 -1.85 -3.74 16.55
C ALA A 104 -2.63 -2.88 15.53
N VAL A 105 -3.78 -2.32 15.92
CA VAL A 105 -4.55 -1.39 15.07
C VAL A 105 -3.74 -0.12 14.84
N LEU A 106 -3.18 0.49 15.89
CA LEU A 106 -2.36 1.70 15.78
C LEU A 106 -1.14 1.47 14.90
N LEU A 107 -0.44 0.35 15.08
CA LEU A 107 0.71 -0.01 14.27
C LEU A 107 0.32 -0.19 12.80
N LYS A 108 -0.81 -0.87 12.52
CA LYS A 108 -1.33 -1.04 11.16
C LYS A 108 -1.65 0.31 10.50
N LEU A 109 -2.31 1.21 11.22
CA LEU A 109 -2.64 2.55 10.71
C LEU A 109 -1.37 3.39 10.48
N GLY A 110 -0.42 3.36 11.40
CA GLY A 110 0.87 4.05 11.25
C GLY A 110 1.67 3.54 10.05
N LEU A 111 1.74 2.22 9.87
CA LEU A 111 2.37 1.61 8.69
C LEU A 111 1.63 1.99 7.39
N PHE A 112 0.29 2.00 7.39
CA PHE A 112 -0.47 2.41 6.23
C PHE A 112 -0.22 3.88 5.86
N ILE A 113 -0.12 4.78 6.84
CA ILE A 113 0.26 6.18 6.62
C ILE A 113 1.69 6.28 6.06
N ALA A 114 2.64 5.53 6.61
CA ALA A 114 4.02 5.49 6.11
C ALA A 114 4.09 5.02 4.65
N VAL A 115 3.28 4.01 4.29
CA VAL A 115 3.09 3.56 2.90
C VAL A 115 2.55 4.69 2.02
N LEU A 116 1.49 5.38 2.44
CA LEU A 116 0.90 6.46 1.65
C LEU A 116 1.90 7.60 1.40
N ILE A 117 2.62 8.02 2.44
CA ILE A 117 3.64 9.08 2.33
C ILE A 117 4.76 8.64 1.39
N THR A 118 5.31 7.45 1.61
CA THR A 118 6.41 6.90 0.78
C THR A 118 5.97 6.74 -0.68
N SER A 119 4.76 6.24 -0.91
CA SER A 119 4.17 6.08 -2.24
C SER A 119 3.96 7.43 -2.91
N ALA A 120 3.45 8.44 -2.20
CA ALA A 120 3.26 9.78 -2.76
C ALA A 120 4.58 10.44 -3.14
N ILE A 121 5.59 10.35 -2.28
CA ILE A 121 6.95 10.86 -2.57
C ILE A 121 7.53 10.14 -3.80
N HIS A 122 7.41 8.81 -3.84
CA HIS A 122 7.89 8.01 -4.96
C HIS A 122 7.16 8.38 -6.27
N ASP A 123 5.83 8.40 -6.26
CA ASP A 123 5.03 8.49 -7.47
C ASP A 123 4.99 9.91 -8.04
N PHE A 124 4.88 10.93 -7.20
CA PHE A 124 4.68 12.30 -7.66
C PHE A 124 5.96 13.13 -7.73
N PHE A 125 7.00 12.76 -6.98
CA PHE A 125 8.24 13.54 -6.91
C PHE A 125 9.44 12.78 -7.49
N VAL A 126 9.81 11.66 -6.89
CA VAL A 126 11.09 10.99 -7.22
C VAL A 126 11.01 10.25 -8.55
N GLY A 127 9.92 9.52 -8.82
CA GLY A 127 9.70 8.78 -10.06
C GLY A 127 9.70 9.67 -11.30
N PRO A 128 8.87 10.72 -11.38
CA PRO A 128 8.86 11.63 -12.53
C PRO A 128 10.18 12.35 -12.74
N ARG A 129 10.89 12.73 -11.66
CA ARG A 129 12.23 13.31 -11.76
C ARG A 129 13.25 12.31 -12.32
N ALA A 130 13.21 11.06 -11.85
CA ALA A 130 14.08 10.00 -12.35
C ALA A 130 13.84 9.72 -13.84
N THR A 131 12.57 9.63 -14.27
CA THR A 131 12.22 9.44 -15.68
C THR A 131 12.76 10.58 -16.54
N ARG A 132 12.51 11.84 -16.16
CA ARG A 132 13.02 13.00 -16.91
C ARG A 132 14.54 13.05 -17.00
N ALA A 133 15.25 12.73 -15.92
CA ALA A 133 16.71 12.70 -15.91
C ALA A 133 17.26 11.60 -16.84
N ILE A 134 16.63 10.42 -16.86
CA ILE A 134 17.01 9.31 -17.76
C ILE A 134 16.70 9.65 -19.23
N GLU A 135 15.57 10.31 -19.50
CA GLU A 135 15.20 10.74 -20.86
C GLU A 135 16.15 11.83 -21.40
N ALA A 136 16.62 12.73 -20.54
CA ALA A 136 17.57 13.78 -20.90
C ALA A 136 19.00 13.25 -21.14
N ASP A 137 19.55 12.54 -20.15
CA ASP A 137 20.85 11.87 -20.25
C ASP A 137 20.91 10.70 -19.26
N ALA A 138 20.75 9.49 -19.79
CA ALA A 138 20.79 8.25 -19.03
C ALA A 138 22.16 8.00 -18.34
N THR A 139 23.25 8.55 -18.88
CA THR A 139 24.61 8.39 -18.35
C THR A 139 24.97 9.39 -17.26
N SER A 140 24.12 10.39 -17.04
CA SER A 140 24.37 11.42 -16.04
C SER A 140 24.40 10.88 -14.60
N LEU A 141 25.25 11.48 -13.77
CA LEU A 141 25.30 11.18 -12.33
C LEU A 141 23.96 11.46 -11.63
N GLU A 142 23.20 12.45 -12.10
CA GLU A 142 21.88 12.77 -11.58
C GLU A 142 20.87 11.66 -11.87
N ALA A 143 20.80 11.17 -13.12
CA ALA A 143 19.94 10.06 -13.50
C ALA A 143 20.25 8.81 -12.66
N ALA A 144 21.53 8.49 -12.48
CA ALA A 144 21.96 7.37 -11.63
C ALA A 144 21.54 7.52 -10.16
N ARG A 145 21.64 8.74 -9.59
CA ARG A 145 21.23 9.04 -8.20
C ARG A 145 19.71 8.93 -8.03
N LEU A 146 18.93 9.58 -8.90
CA LEU A 146 17.46 9.57 -8.84
C LEU A 146 16.90 8.16 -9.04
N ARG A 147 17.48 7.37 -9.96
CA ARG A 147 17.13 5.95 -10.14
C ARG A 147 17.35 5.14 -8.86
N LYS A 148 18.51 5.31 -8.21
CA LYS A 148 18.80 4.63 -6.93
C LYS A 148 17.83 5.07 -5.82
N GLN A 149 17.45 6.34 -5.76
CA GLN A 149 16.46 6.85 -4.82
C GLN A 149 15.08 6.24 -5.06
N ALA A 150 14.59 6.22 -6.31
CA ALA A 150 13.33 5.57 -6.68
C ALA A 150 13.32 4.08 -6.28
N GLN A 151 14.39 3.35 -6.57
CA GLN A 151 14.54 1.93 -6.19
C GLN A 151 14.57 1.72 -4.66
N ARG A 152 15.16 2.64 -3.90
CA ARG A 152 15.17 2.56 -2.43
C ARG A 152 13.77 2.78 -1.86
N LEU A 153 13.06 3.81 -2.35
CA LEU A 153 11.68 4.07 -1.93
C LEU A 153 10.74 2.92 -2.29
N GLY A 154 10.85 2.36 -3.50
CA GLY A 154 10.07 1.19 -3.90
C GLY A 154 10.31 -0.04 -2.99
N ARG A 155 11.57 -0.33 -2.65
CA ARG A 155 11.92 -1.42 -1.72
C ARG A 155 11.44 -1.15 -0.30
N LEU A 156 11.56 0.09 0.18
CA LEU A 156 11.04 0.48 1.49
C LEU A 156 9.53 0.25 1.55
N ASN A 157 8.81 0.62 0.49
CA ASN A 157 7.36 0.39 0.40
C ASN A 157 7.01 -1.10 0.40
N ALA A 158 7.81 -1.93 -0.26
CA ALA A 158 7.65 -3.40 -0.23
C ALA A 158 7.88 -3.96 1.19
N VAL A 159 8.86 -3.45 1.93
CA VAL A 159 9.07 -3.83 3.35
C VAL A 159 7.86 -3.44 4.19
N PHE A 160 7.37 -2.21 4.06
CA PHE A 160 6.15 -1.78 4.77
C PHE A 160 4.93 -2.63 4.41
N ALA A 161 4.79 -3.04 3.15
CA ALA A 161 3.74 -3.95 2.72
C ALA A 161 3.82 -5.32 3.43
N LEU A 162 5.02 -5.88 3.55
CA LEU A 162 5.23 -7.14 4.28
C LEU A 162 4.92 -6.99 5.77
N LEU A 163 5.35 -5.89 6.39
CA LEU A 163 5.03 -5.58 7.78
C LEU A 163 3.52 -5.41 7.98
N LEU A 164 2.82 -4.74 7.06
CA LEU A 164 1.36 -4.59 7.07
C LEU A 164 0.65 -5.94 7.05
N VAL A 165 1.13 -6.89 6.23
CA VAL A 165 0.59 -8.26 6.20
C VAL A 165 0.84 -8.96 7.53
N GLY A 166 2.05 -8.87 8.08
CA GLY A 166 2.39 -9.44 9.40
C GLY A 166 1.48 -8.93 10.52
N VAL A 167 1.29 -7.61 10.61
CA VAL A 167 0.39 -6.99 11.60
C VAL A 167 -1.08 -7.32 11.32
N ALA A 168 -1.48 -7.47 10.05
CA ALA A 168 -2.83 -7.89 9.72
C ALA A 168 -3.13 -9.32 10.21
N ILE A 169 -2.14 -10.21 10.22
CA ILE A 169 -2.29 -11.57 10.75
C ILE A 169 -2.53 -11.53 12.26
N THR A 170 -1.78 -10.73 13.02
CA THR A 170 -1.95 -10.63 14.48
C THR A 170 -3.33 -10.07 14.85
N LEU A 171 -3.90 -9.16 14.04
CA LEU A 171 -5.27 -8.65 14.23
C LEU A 171 -6.38 -9.67 13.97
N VAL A 172 -6.08 -10.76 13.27
CA VAL A 172 -7.06 -11.82 12.95
C VAL A 172 -6.87 -13.05 13.83
N ARG A 173 -5.62 -13.36 14.21
CA ARG A 173 -5.26 -14.57 14.94
C ARG A 173 -4.88 -14.35 16.41
N GLY A 174 -4.77 -13.09 16.82
CA GLY A 174 -4.14 -12.72 18.10
C GLY A 174 -2.64 -12.50 17.93
N ALA A 175 -2.06 -11.71 18.84
CA ALA A 175 -0.62 -11.67 19.00
C ALA A 175 -0.15 -12.96 19.71
N PRO A 176 1.04 -13.50 19.37
CA PRO A 176 1.63 -14.61 20.10
C PRO A 176 1.95 -14.26 21.55
#